data_AF-A0A365K7Q5-F1
#
_entry.id   AF-A0A365K7Q5-F1
#
_cell.length_a   1.000
_cell.length_b   1.000
_cell.length_c   1.000
_cell.angle_alpha   90.00
_cell.angle_beta   90.00
_cell.angle_gamma   90.00
#
_symmetry.space_group_name_H-M   'P 1'
#
loop_
_entity.id
_entity.type
_entity.pdbx_description
1 polymer ?
#
loop_
_entity_poly.entity_id
_entity_poly.type
_entity_poly.pdbx_seq_one_letter_code
_entity_poly.pdbx_strand_id
1 'polypeptide(L)'
;MAVGISASLVVASVAPLEKKREEDRFFALLEQDIHYAQSQSYLLGTSVVLFFWDHKPGYEVVYGLTRPGYSRAMPESITLNKSSNLSEIYFTPSGSIHQPGTLSFSTSSGERTVTVHLGKGRVVVSK
;
A
#
# COMPACT_ATOMS: atom_id res chain seq x y z
N MET A 1 4.14 -53.77 -12.65
CA MET A 1 3.29 -52.80 -11.93
C MET A 1 4.16 -51.59 -11.61
N ALA A 2 3.93 -50.46 -12.30
CA ALA A 2 4.67 -49.22 -12.07
C ALA A 2 3.76 -48.28 -11.28
N VAL A 3 4.15 -47.97 -10.04
CA VAL A 3 3.48 -46.97 -9.20
C VAL A 3 4.51 -45.89 -8.89
N GLY A 4 4.13 -44.65 -9.16
CA GLY A 4 4.66 -43.51 -8.43
C GLY A 4 5.46 -42.52 -9.26
N ILE A 5 4.78 -41.60 -9.96
CA ILE A 5 5.33 -40.26 -10.24
C ILE A 5 4.17 -39.26 -10.33
N SER A 6 3.64 -38.78 -9.20
CA SER A 6 2.61 -37.72 -9.23
C SER A 6 2.62 -36.83 -7.98
N ALA A 7 3.77 -36.25 -7.59
CA ALA A 7 3.79 -35.26 -6.50
C ALA A 7 4.56 -33.96 -6.81
N SER A 8 5.36 -33.91 -7.89
CA SER A 8 6.32 -32.81 -8.07
C SER A 8 5.81 -31.62 -8.90
N LEU A 9 4.68 -31.73 -9.60
CA LEU A 9 4.19 -30.66 -10.49
C LEU A 9 3.26 -29.63 -9.84
N VAL A 10 2.75 -29.89 -8.63
CA VAL A 10 1.75 -28.99 -8.01
C VAL A 10 2.42 -27.77 -7.38
N VAL A 11 3.61 -27.90 -6.79
CA VAL A 11 4.28 -26.82 -6.03
C VAL A 11 4.65 -25.62 -6.92
N ALA A 12 5.03 -25.85 -8.17
CA ALA A 12 5.49 -24.79 -9.07
C ALA A 12 4.37 -23.84 -9.55
N SER A 13 3.10 -24.29 -9.56
CA SER A 13 1.97 -23.47 -10.05
C SER A 13 1.30 -22.64 -8.96
N VAL A 14 1.52 -22.95 -7.67
CA VAL A 14 0.87 -22.25 -6.55
C VAL A 14 1.62 -20.98 -6.15
N ALA A 15 2.95 -20.97 -6.22
CA ALA A 15 3.76 -19.85 -5.73
C ALA A 15 3.47 -18.51 -6.43
N PRO A 16 3.31 -18.43 -7.77
CA PRO A 16 2.93 -17.17 -8.42
C PRO A 16 1.52 -16.69 -8.02
N LEU A 17 0.59 -17.63 -7.80
CA LEU A 17 -0.78 -17.32 -7.40
C LEU A 17 -0.84 -16.81 -5.96
N GLU A 18 -0.04 -17.40 -5.07
CA GLU A 18 0.06 -16.98 -3.66
C GLU A 18 0.63 -15.57 -3.54
N LYS A 19 1.75 -15.28 -4.24
CA LYS A 19 2.33 -13.93 -4.31
C LYS A 19 1.31 -12.91 -4.78
N LYS A 20 0.62 -13.18 -5.88
CA LYS A 20 -0.41 -12.27 -6.41
C LYS A 20 -1.54 -12.01 -5.41
N ARG A 21 -2.00 -13.04 -4.68
CA ARG A 21 -3.04 -12.88 -3.65
C ARG A 21 -2.56 -12.04 -2.47
N GLU A 22 -1.31 -12.22 -2.07
CA GLU A 22 -0.69 -11.41 -1.01
C GLU A 22 -0.56 -9.95 -1.44
N GLU A 23 -0.12 -9.71 -2.68
CA GLU A 23 -0.04 -8.38 -3.28
C GLU A 23 -1.41 -7.70 -3.33
N ASP A 24 -2.44 -8.40 -3.84
CA ASP A 24 -3.80 -7.87 -3.90
C ASP A 24 -4.34 -7.54 -2.51
N ARG A 25 -4.05 -8.37 -1.50
CA ARG A 25 -4.41 -8.09 -0.10
C ARG A 25 -3.71 -6.85 0.42
N PHE A 26 -2.42 -6.68 0.14
CA PHE A 26 -1.67 -5.49 0.55
C PHE A 26 -2.30 -4.21 -0.03
N PHE A 27 -2.61 -4.18 -1.33
CA PHE A 27 -3.21 -3.00 -1.94
C PHE A 27 -4.64 -2.71 -1.45
N ALA A 28 -5.44 -3.75 -1.19
CA ALA A 28 -6.76 -3.58 -0.58
C ALA A 28 -6.66 -2.99 0.84
N LEU A 29 -5.69 -3.46 1.63
CA LEU A 29 -5.43 -2.91 2.96
C LEU A 29 -4.91 -1.48 2.88
N LEU A 30 -4.03 -1.16 1.94
CA LEU A 30 -3.53 0.19 1.73
C LEU A 30 -4.67 1.16 1.39
N GLU A 31 -5.57 0.78 0.49
CA GLU A 31 -6.76 1.58 0.16
C GLU A 31 -7.65 1.80 1.39
N GLN A 32 -7.89 0.75 2.17
CA GLN A 32 -8.65 0.85 3.42
C GLN A 32 -7.97 1.78 4.44
N ASP A 33 -6.66 1.64 4.64
CA ASP A 33 -5.88 2.44 5.59
C ASP A 33 -5.82 3.91 5.16
N ILE A 34 -5.78 4.20 3.85
CA ILE A 34 -5.89 5.57 3.31
C ILE A 34 -7.25 6.19 3.64
N HIS A 35 -8.35 5.49 3.39
CA HIS A 35 -9.69 5.98 3.73
C HIS A 35 -9.89 6.13 5.24
N TYR A 36 -9.36 5.20 6.02
CA TYR A 36 -9.39 5.27 7.47
C TYR A 36 -8.60 6.48 7.97
N ALA A 37 -7.39 6.72 7.48
CA ALA A 37 -6.57 7.88 7.83
C ALA A 37 -7.28 9.20 7.52
N GLN A 38 -7.93 9.29 6.35
CA GLN A 38 -8.75 10.45 6.01
C GLN A 38 -9.88 10.65 7.03
N SER A 39 -10.65 9.61 7.35
CA SER A 39 -11.73 9.68 8.34
C SER A 39 -11.21 10.09 9.72
N GLN A 40 -10.10 9.50 10.17
CA GLN A 40 -9.49 9.85 11.45
C GLN A 40 -9.01 11.30 11.51
N SER A 41 -8.49 11.84 10.41
CA SER A 41 -8.05 13.23 10.38
C SER A 41 -9.21 14.21 10.63
N TYR A 42 -10.40 13.91 10.08
CA TYR A 42 -11.64 14.64 10.36
C TYR A 42 -12.09 14.47 11.81
N LEU A 43 -12.17 13.22 12.29
CA LEU A 43 -12.73 12.89 13.60
C LEU A 43 -11.90 13.45 14.76
N LEU A 44 -10.58 13.43 14.61
CA LEU A 44 -9.64 13.85 15.64
C LEU A 44 -9.21 15.32 15.50
N GLY A 45 -9.55 15.98 14.39
CA GLY A 45 -9.12 17.34 14.10
C GLY A 45 -7.58 17.48 14.05
N THR A 46 -6.88 16.44 13.61
CA THR A 46 -5.41 16.38 13.52
C THR A 46 -4.99 15.82 12.18
N SER A 47 -3.76 16.11 11.74
CA SER A 47 -3.22 15.45 10.55
C SER A 47 -3.04 13.95 10.77
N VAL A 48 -3.21 13.18 9.70
CA VAL A 48 -2.86 11.75 9.67
C VAL A 48 -2.05 11.51 8.42
N VAL A 49 -0.87 10.91 8.58
CA VAL A 49 0.10 10.73 7.49
C VAL A 49 0.50 9.27 7.38
N LEU A 50 0.49 8.75 6.15
CA LEU A 50 1.10 7.48 5.79
C LEU A 50 2.49 7.75 5.24
N PHE A 51 3.54 7.35 5.94
CA PHE A 51 4.93 7.49 5.49
C PHE A 51 5.45 6.20 4.86
N PHE A 52 6.05 6.30 3.68
CA PHE A 52 6.82 5.23 3.05
C PHE A 52 8.30 5.55 3.16
N TRP A 53 8.98 4.93 4.12
CA TRP A 53 10.40 5.18 4.38
C TRP A 53 11.29 4.41 3.42
N ASP A 54 12.32 5.06 2.86
CA ASP A 54 13.26 4.41 1.93
C ASP A 54 13.99 3.19 2.50
N HIS A 55 14.21 3.17 3.82
CA HIS A 55 15.01 2.15 4.51
C HIS A 55 14.15 1.06 5.18
N LYS A 56 12.82 1.13 5.06
CA LYS A 56 11.91 0.19 5.72
C LYS A 56 10.80 -0.27 4.76
N PRO A 57 10.74 -1.56 4.40
CA PRO A 57 9.71 -2.06 3.50
C PRO A 57 8.34 -2.00 4.20
N GLY A 58 7.46 -1.14 3.71
CA GLY A 58 6.16 -0.90 4.34
C GLY A 58 5.79 0.56 4.39
N TYR A 59 4.77 0.85 5.19
CA TYR A 59 4.42 2.20 5.56
C TYR A 59 4.01 2.31 7.03
N GLU A 60 4.05 3.53 7.54
CA GLU A 60 3.67 3.86 8.90
C GLU A 60 2.60 4.93 8.92
N VAL A 61 1.57 4.72 9.74
CA VAL A 61 0.52 5.69 10.00
C VAL A 61 0.88 6.47 11.25
N VAL A 62 0.92 7.79 11.14
CA VAL A 62 1.26 8.72 12.23
C VAL A 62 0.14 9.75 12.40
N TYR A 63 -0.22 10.05 13.64
CA TYR A 63 -1.21 11.06 14.00
C TYR A 63 -0.51 12.33 14.48
N GLY A 64 -0.90 13.50 13.99
CA GLY A 64 -0.35 14.79 14.42
C GLY A 64 1.18 14.88 14.27
N LEU A 65 1.74 14.20 13.26
CA LEU A 65 3.17 14.12 12.90
C LEU A 65 4.12 13.52 13.95
N THR A 66 3.66 13.25 15.17
CA THR A 66 4.51 12.84 16.29
C THR A 66 3.96 11.66 17.06
N ARG A 67 2.64 11.45 17.04
CA ARG A 67 2.01 10.34 17.76
C ARG A 67 2.05 9.10 16.87
N PRO A 68 2.81 8.05 17.23
CA PRO A 68 2.86 6.83 16.45
C PRO A 68 1.47 6.20 16.41
N GLY A 69 1.06 5.77 15.21
CA GLY A 69 -0.12 4.96 15.00
C GLY A 69 0.25 3.50 14.91
N TYR A 70 0.34 2.98 13.68
CA TYR A 70 0.65 1.59 13.40
C TYR A 70 1.49 1.48 12.13
N SER A 71 2.14 0.33 11.94
CA SER A 71 2.94 0.04 10.75
C SER A 71 2.35 -1.14 9.97
N ARG A 72 2.58 -1.14 8.67
CA ARG A 72 2.19 -2.21 7.74
C ARG A 72 3.43 -2.67 7.01
N ALA A 73 3.74 -3.96 7.15
CA ALA A 73 4.79 -4.58 6.36
C ALA A 73 4.33 -4.71 4.90
N MET A 74 5.23 -4.40 3.98
CA MET A 74 5.03 -4.65 2.56
C MET A 74 5.59 -6.04 2.22
N PRO A 75 4.86 -6.87 1.46
CA PRO A 75 5.37 -8.15 0.95
C PRO A 75 6.68 -7.98 0.18
N GLU A 76 7.58 -8.96 0.24
CA GLU A 76 8.88 -8.92 -0.44
C GLU A 76 8.78 -8.78 -1.96
N SER A 77 7.65 -9.19 -2.55
CA SER A 77 7.39 -9.07 -3.97
C SER A 77 6.96 -7.67 -4.42
N ILE A 78 6.76 -6.74 -3.47
CA ILE A 78 6.40 -5.35 -3.74
C ILE A 78 7.58 -4.45 -3.41
N THR A 79 7.84 -3.45 -4.26
CA THR A 79 8.83 -2.40 -3.98
C THR A 79 8.30 -1.06 -4.44
N LEU A 80 8.45 -0.02 -3.61
CA LEU A 80 8.14 1.34 -4.01
C LEU A 80 9.21 1.84 -4.99
N ASN A 81 8.76 2.28 -6.16
CA ASN A 81 9.64 2.78 -7.21
C ASN A 81 10.14 4.18 -6.85
N LYS A 82 11.44 4.42 -7.08
CA LYS A 82 12.08 5.74 -6.90
C LYS A 82 11.54 6.81 -7.86
N SER A 83 10.82 6.41 -8.90
CA SER A 83 10.10 7.32 -9.81
C SER A 83 8.83 7.90 -9.21
N SER A 84 8.38 7.41 -8.04
CA SER A 84 7.26 7.97 -7.30
C SER A 84 7.56 9.43 -6.95
N ASN A 85 6.61 10.33 -7.19
CA ASN A 85 6.73 11.74 -6.83
C ASN A 85 6.19 12.02 -5.42
N LEU A 86 5.66 11.01 -4.74
CA LEU A 86 5.29 11.00 -3.34
C LEU A 86 6.13 9.98 -2.58
N SER A 87 6.42 10.30 -1.32
CA SER A 87 6.90 9.38 -0.29
C SER A 87 5.90 9.23 0.85
N GLU A 88 4.79 9.98 0.79
CA GLU A 88 3.78 10.01 1.85
C GLU A 88 2.39 10.34 1.29
N ILE A 89 1.37 9.96 2.06
CA ILE A 89 -0.01 10.43 1.87
C ILE A 89 -0.38 11.21 3.13
N TYR A 90 -0.48 12.53 2.99
CA TYR A 90 -0.76 13.44 4.09
C TYR A 90 -2.21 13.92 4.01
N PHE A 91 -2.99 13.64 5.05
CA PHE A 91 -4.29 14.24 5.30
C PHE A 91 -4.20 15.37 6.34
N THR A 92 -4.74 16.53 6.01
CA THR A 92 -4.88 17.68 6.92
C THR A 92 -5.94 17.42 7.99
N PRO A 93 -6.02 18.22 9.07
CA PRO A 93 -7.14 18.17 10.03
C PRO A 93 -8.54 18.32 9.39
N SER A 94 -8.62 18.88 8.18
CA SER A 94 -9.83 18.99 7.37
C SER A 94 -10.00 17.83 6.39
N GLY A 95 -9.30 16.71 6.60
CA GLY A 95 -9.27 15.49 5.79
C GLY A 95 -9.06 15.70 4.29
N SER A 96 -8.41 16.80 3.94
CA SER A 96 -8.01 17.11 2.58
C SER A 96 -6.58 16.63 2.37
N ILE A 97 -6.25 16.30 1.13
CA ILE A 97 -4.89 15.95 0.76
C ILE A 97 -4.01 17.20 0.76
N HIS A 98 -2.86 17.13 1.43
CA HIS A 98 -1.88 18.22 1.44
C HIS A 98 -1.16 18.37 0.08
N GLN A 99 -0.74 17.26 -0.52
CA GLN A 99 -0.03 17.26 -1.81
C GLN A 99 -0.55 16.11 -2.72
N PRO A 100 -0.93 16.39 -3.98
CA PRO A 100 -1.29 15.34 -4.93
C PRO A 100 -0.04 14.63 -5.43
N GLY A 101 -0.24 13.46 -6.02
CA GLY A 101 0.82 12.75 -6.71
C GLY A 101 0.52 11.27 -6.87
N THR A 102 1.57 10.49 -7.02
CA THR A 102 1.54 9.09 -7.40
C THR A 102 2.62 8.32 -6.66
N LEU A 103 2.20 7.20 -6.07
CA LEU A 103 3.08 6.15 -5.58
C LEU A 103 3.07 5.02 -6.62
N SER A 104 4.22 4.70 -7.17
CA SER A 104 4.41 3.64 -8.15
C SER A 104 5.06 2.45 -7.47
N PHE A 105 4.46 1.26 -7.58
CA PHE A 105 4.95 0.04 -6.97
C PHE A 105 5.28 -1.00 -8.02
N SER A 106 6.49 -1.56 -7.99
CA SER A 106 6.81 -2.79 -8.71
C SER A 106 6.21 -3.98 -7.97
N THR A 107 5.55 -4.89 -8.69
CA THR A 107 4.96 -6.14 -8.17
C THR A 107 5.41 -7.33 -9.01
N SER A 108 5.09 -8.55 -8.57
CA SER A 108 5.34 -9.78 -9.34
C SER A 108 4.62 -9.82 -10.70
N SER A 109 3.55 -9.03 -10.87
CA SER A 109 2.70 -9.04 -12.06
C SER A 109 2.81 -7.78 -12.92
N GLY A 110 3.66 -6.82 -12.53
CA GLY A 110 3.84 -5.54 -13.24
C GLY A 110 3.87 -4.35 -12.29
N GLU A 111 3.82 -3.14 -12.85
CA GLU A 111 3.72 -1.92 -12.06
C GLU A 111 2.28 -1.66 -11.62
N ARG A 112 2.08 -1.16 -10.40
CA ARG A 112 0.79 -0.72 -9.88
C ARG A 112 0.92 0.68 -9.32
N THR A 113 -0.01 1.57 -9.66
CA THR A 113 0.07 2.98 -9.29
C THR A 113 -1.09 3.38 -8.39
N VAL A 114 -0.77 4.04 -7.27
CA VAL A 114 -1.74 4.71 -6.41
C VAL A 114 -1.68 6.20 -6.72
N THR A 115 -2.77 6.75 -7.24
CA THR A 115 -2.86 8.19 -7.57
C THR A 115 -3.67 8.92 -6.52
N VAL A 116 -3.05 9.93 -5.92
CA VAL A 116 -3.63 10.81 -4.92
C VAL A 116 -4.00 12.12 -5.60
N HIS A 117 -5.30 12.43 -5.64
CA HIS A 117 -5.79 13.66 -6.25
C HIS A 117 -6.00 14.77 -5.20
N LEU A 118 -5.75 16.02 -5.62
CA LEU A 118 -6.13 17.21 -4.85
C LEU A 118 -7.65 17.29 -4.71
N GLY A 119 -8.10 17.66 -3.50
CA GLY A 119 -9.52 17.85 -3.19
C GLY A 119 -9.89 17.24 -1.85
N LYS A 120 -11.18 16.96 -1.65
CA LYS A 120 -11.73 16.31 -0.44
C LYS A 120 -11.37 14.81 -0.34
N GLY A 121 -10.18 14.42 -0.81
CA GLY A 121 -9.61 13.07 -0.70
C GLY A 121 -10.26 11.98 -1.56
N ARG A 122 -10.56 12.27 -2.84
CA ARG A 122 -10.87 11.18 -3.80
C ARG A 122 -9.57 10.48 -4.20
N VAL A 123 -9.42 9.22 -3.81
CA VAL A 123 -8.29 8.36 -4.19
C VAL A 123 -8.78 7.38 -5.25
N VAL A 124 -7.99 7.20 -6.31
CA VAL A 124 -8.30 6.26 -7.41
C VAL A 124 -7.16 5.26 -7.51
N VAL A 125 -7.48 3.98 -7.35
CA VAL A 125 -6.57 2.86 -7.62
C VAL A 125 -6.80 2.42 -9.07
N SER A 126 -5.81 2.65 -9.94
CA SER A 126 -5.84 2.17 -11.33
C SER A 126 -5.06 0.86 -11.47
N LYS A 127 -5.57 -0.04 -12.33
CA LYS A 127 -4.90 -1.27 -12.74
C LYS A 127 -3.92 -1.03 -13.87
#